data_AF-A0A9X2F221-F1
#
_entry.id   AF-A0A9X2F221-F1
#
_cell.length_a   1.000
_cell.length_b   1.000
_cell.length_c   1.000
_cell.angle_alpha   90.00
_cell.angle_beta   90.00
_cell.angle_gamma   90.00
#
_symmetry.space_group_name_H-M   'P 1'
#
loop_
_entity.id
_entity.type
_entity.pdbx_description
1 polymer ?
#
loop_
_entity_poly.entity_id
_entity_poly.type
_entity_poly.pdbx_seq_one_letter_code
_entity_poly.pdbx_strand_id
1 'polypeptide(L)'
;MTFEEFFTKKKIDLDALKAVKPSLYNEFKNHYEQMSEKSFDHSKKFWFNNLRAEFPLKEQPKASIVKSADIEEAPSTTTNDTAKSSSGYKPLFRKKIDPST
;
A
#
# COMPACT_ATOMS: atom_id res chain seq x y z
N MET A 1 7.59 -18.39 -3.14
CA MET A 1 7.08 -17.86 -1.87
C MET A 1 5.59 -18.09 -1.83
N THR A 2 5.11 -18.87 -0.87
CA THR A 2 3.66 -18.95 -0.60
C THR A 2 3.22 -17.71 0.19
N PHE A 3 1.91 -17.46 0.24
CA PHE A 3 1.35 -16.33 0.99
C PHE A 3 1.79 -16.38 2.47
N GLU A 4 1.71 -17.55 3.10
CA GLU A 4 2.08 -17.76 4.51
C GLU A 4 3.58 -17.54 4.76
N GLU A 5 4.42 -18.01 3.83
CA GLU A 5 5.87 -17.84 3.88
C GLU A 5 6.29 -16.37 3.73
N PHE A 6 5.53 -15.58 2.97
CA PHE A 6 5.78 -14.15 2.83
C PHE A 6 5.56 -13.39 4.13
N PHE A 7 4.47 -13.68 4.87
CA PHE A 7 4.16 -12.98 6.11
C PHE A 7 5.09 -13.36 7.26
N THR A 8 5.49 -14.63 7.34
CA THR A 8 6.53 -15.08 8.29
C THR A 8 7.87 -14.41 8.02
N LYS A 9 8.31 -14.32 6.76
CA LYS A 9 9.50 -13.54 6.36
C LYS A 9 9.39 -12.06 6.75
N LYS A 10 8.18 -11.50 6.72
CA LYS A 10 7.89 -10.10 7.10
C LYS A 10 7.71 -9.90 8.61
N LYS A 11 7.83 -10.96 9.43
CA LYS A 11 7.66 -11.00 10.90
C LYS A 11 6.26 -10.61 11.37
N ILE A 12 5.24 -11.01 10.61
CA ILE A 12 3.84 -10.73 10.91
C ILE A 12 3.14 -12.05 11.23
N ASP A 13 2.37 -12.08 12.31
CA ASP A 13 1.55 -13.23 12.67
C ASP A 13 0.24 -13.23 11.85
N LEU A 14 0.10 -14.24 10.99
CA LEU A 14 -1.00 -14.40 10.06
C LEU A 14 -2.25 -14.98 10.76
N ASP A 15 -2.08 -15.82 11.76
CA ASP A 15 -3.20 -16.39 12.53
C ASP A 15 -3.86 -15.32 13.39
N ALA A 16 -3.07 -14.47 14.03
CA ALA A 16 -3.56 -13.31 14.77
C ALA A 16 -4.30 -12.32 13.85
N LEU A 17 -3.77 -12.09 12.64
CA LEU A 17 -4.43 -11.25 11.64
C LEU A 17 -5.78 -11.82 11.22
N LYS A 18 -5.86 -13.12 10.96
CA LYS A 18 -7.10 -13.80 10.57
C LYS A 18 -8.15 -13.76 11.70
N ALA A 19 -7.71 -13.90 12.95
CA ALA A 19 -8.59 -13.85 14.12
C ALA A 19 -9.19 -12.46 14.36
N VAL A 20 -8.42 -11.39 14.14
CA VAL A 20 -8.87 -10.00 14.39
C VAL A 20 -9.54 -9.38 13.15
N LYS A 21 -8.99 -9.60 11.96
CA LYS A 21 -9.43 -8.99 10.69
C LYS A 21 -9.49 -10.01 9.54
N PRO A 22 -10.49 -10.91 9.51
CA PRO A 22 -10.63 -11.91 8.45
C PRO A 22 -10.90 -11.31 7.06
N SER A 23 -11.55 -10.15 6.96
CA SER A 23 -11.75 -9.46 5.66
C SER A 23 -10.41 -9.07 5.02
N LEU A 24 -9.51 -8.47 5.81
CA LEU A 24 -8.19 -8.05 5.35
C LEU A 24 -7.36 -9.23 4.85
N TYR A 25 -7.47 -10.37 5.53
CA TYR A 25 -6.81 -11.61 5.14
C TYR A 25 -7.26 -12.06 3.73
N ASN A 26 -8.56 -12.10 3.47
CA ASN A 26 -9.10 -12.51 2.17
C ASN A 26 -8.70 -11.54 1.05
N GLU A 27 -8.73 -10.24 1.32
CA GLU A 27 -8.27 -9.21 0.37
C GLU A 27 -6.80 -9.36 0.06
N PHE A 28 -5.95 -9.60 1.07
CA PHE A 28 -4.52 -9.80 0.87
C PHE A 28 -4.21 -11.09 0.13
N LYS A 29 -4.96 -12.15 0.38
CA LYS A 29 -4.84 -13.40 -0.37
C LYS A 29 -5.18 -13.18 -1.85
N ASN A 30 -6.31 -12.53 -2.14
CA ASN A 30 -6.70 -12.21 -3.52
C ASN A 30 -5.67 -11.31 -4.19
N HIS A 31 -5.21 -10.25 -3.51
CA HIS A 31 -4.15 -9.39 -4.02
C HIS A 31 -2.86 -10.16 -4.33
N TYR A 32 -2.42 -11.05 -3.44
CA TYR A 32 -1.23 -11.86 -3.65
C TYR A 32 -1.35 -12.83 -4.83
N GLU A 33 -2.56 -13.36 -5.09
CA GLU A 33 -2.83 -14.19 -6.27
C GLU A 33 -2.84 -13.35 -7.57
N GLN A 34 -3.28 -12.11 -7.51
CA GLN A 34 -3.35 -11.21 -8.67
C GLN A 34 -2.02 -10.52 -9.01
N MET A 35 -1.08 -10.38 -8.06
CA MET A 35 0.14 -9.60 -8.26
C MET A 35 1.41 -10.31 -7.80
N SER A 36 2.56 -9.95 -8.38
CA SER A 36 3.85 -10.52 -7.97
C SER A 36 4.22 -10.15 -6.53
N GLU A 37 5.03 -10.99 -5.86
CA GLU A 37 5.54 -10.77 -4.49
C GLU A 37 6.11 -9.36 -4.29
N LYS A 38 6.86 -8.87 -5.29
CA LYS A 38 7.49 -7.56 -5.21
C LYS A 38 6.49 -6.43 -5.32
N SER A 39 5.53 -6.51 -6.26
CA SER A 39 4.46 -5.51 -6.40
C SER A 39 3.57 -5.46 -5.15
N PHE A 40 3.30 -6.62 -4.55
CA PHE A 40 2.56 -6.74 -3.31
C PHE A 40 3.28 -6.05 -2.14
N ASP A 41 4.58 -6.31 -1.98
CA ASP A 41 5.38 -5.71 -0.92
C ASP A 41 5.36 -4.17 -0.95
N HIS A 42 5.52 -3.61 -2.15
CA HIS A 42 5.60 -2.16 -2.32
C HIS A 42 4.23 -1.50 -2.10
N SER A 43 3.17 -2.09 -2.65
CA SER A 43 1.82 -1.53 -2.55
C SER A 43 1.25 -1.61 -1.13
N LYS A 44 1.64 -2.63 -0.36
CA LYS A 44 1.12 -2.87 0.99
C LYS A 44 2.15 -2.58 2.09
N LYS A 45 3.24 -1.88 1.76
CA LYS A 45 4.30 -1.49 2.71
C LYS A 45 3.76 -0.79 3.97
N PHE A 46 2.82 0.14 3.80
CA PHE A 46 2.18 0.84 4.93
C PHE A 46 1.39 -0.10 5.83
N TRP A 47 0.66 -1.05 5.22
CA TRP A 47 -0.03 -2.10 5.95
C TRP A 47 0.94 -2.97 6.74
N PHE A 48 2.05 -3.41 6.15
CA PHE A 48 3.03 -4.23 6.87
C PHE A 48 3.70 -3.51 8.03
N ASN A 49 3.89 -2.19 7.95
CA ASN A 49 4.42 -1.42 9.08
C ASN A 49 3.45 -1.44 10.27
N ASN A 50 2.15 -1.24 10.03
CA ASN A 50 1.13 -1.33 11.06
C ASN A 50 1.00 -2.76 11.59
N LEU A 51 0.98 -3.75 10.70
CA LEU A 51 0.87 -5.16 11.08
C LEU A 51 2.07 -5.67 11.88
N ARG A 52 3.28 -5.14 11.66
CA ARG A 52 4.44 -5.47 12.51
C ARG A 52 4.30 -4.91 13.93
N ALA A 53 3.60 -3.80 14.10
CA ALA A 53 3.33 -3.20 15.40
C ALA A 53 2.16 -3.91 16.11
N GLU A 54 1.08 -4.21 15.38
CA GLU A 54 -0.13 -4.85 15.91
C GLU A 54 0.02 -6.37 16.12
N PHE A 55 0.70 -7.05 15.19
CA PHE A 55 0.81 -8.52 15.14
C PHE A 55 2.26 -8.97 14.96
N PRO A 56 3.15 -8.67 15.93
CA PRO A 56 4.52 -9.17 15.87
C PRO A 56 4.53 -10.70 15.98
N LEU A 57 5.29 -11.37 15.11
CA LEU A 57 5.53 -12.81 15.15
C LEU A 57 6.37 -13.17 16.39
N LYS A 58 5.73 -13.27 17.55
CA LYS A 58 6.30 -13.81 18.80
C LYS A 58 5.40 -14.94 19.27
N GLU A 59 6.00 -16.11 19.45
CA GLU A 59 5.36 -17.33 19.94
C GLU A 59 4.57 -17.08 21.24
N GLN A 60 3.24 -16.85 21.12
CA GLN A 60 2.17 -17.09 22.11
C GLN A 60 2.29 -16.39 23.51
N PRO A 61 1.24 -16.27 24.34
CA PRO A 61 -0.21 -16.39 24.11
C PRO A 61 -1.04 -15.16 24.62
N LYS A 62 -2.23 -14.97 24.02
CA LYS A 62 -3.45 -14.31 24.55
C LYS A 62 -3.55 -12.77 24.67
N ALA A 63 -4.67 -12.31 24.08
CA ALA A 63 -5.61 -11.28 24.54
C ALA A 63 -5.33 -9.79 24.24
N SER A 64 -6.16 -9.20 23.37
CA SER A 64 -7.12 -8.11 23.71
C SER A 64 -7.78 -7.57 22.42
N ILE A 65 -9.05 -7.88 22.15
CA ILE A 65 -10.26 -7.03 22.39
C ILE A 65 -10.46 -5.87 21.38
N VAL A 66 -11.36 -6.13 20.40
CA VAL A 66 -12.51 -5.34 19.90
C VAL A 66 -12.45 -3.80 19.72
N LYS A 67 -12.70 -3.33 18.47
CA LYS A 67 -13.63 -2.23 18.08
C LYS A 67 -13.74 -2.21 16.54
N SER A 68 -14.79 -2.73 15.87
CA SER A 68 -16.15 -2.19 15.63
C SER A 68 -16.22 -0.93 14.74
N ALA A 69 -17.18 -0.96 13.82
CA ALA A 69 -17.75 0.09 12.92
C ALA A 69 -17.09 0.20 11.53
N ASP A 70 -17.68 -0.33 10.45
CA ASP A 70 -18.92 0.08 9.74
C ASP A 70 -18.69 1.30 8.84
N ILE A 71 -18.86 1.12 7.51
CA ILE A 71 -19.74 1.89 6.61
C ILE A 71 -19.52 1.40 5.17
N GLU A 72 -20.66 1.30 4.50
CA GLU A 72 -21.01 0.72 3.21
C GLU A 72 -20.56 1.53 1.97
N GLU A 73 -20.87 0.95 0.81
CA GLU A 73 -21.23 1.60 -0.46
C GLU A 73 -20.21 1.55 -1.62
N ALA A 74 -20.47 0.61 -2.54
CA ALA A 74 -20.09 0.70 -3.95
C ALA A 74 -21.03 1.71 -4.65
N PRO A 75 -20.63 2.45 -5.73
CA PRO A 75 -20.52 1.82 -7.06
C PRO A 75 -19.53 2.44 -8.09
N SER A 76 -19.07 1.57 -9.00
CA SER A 76 -18.88 1.72 -10.47
C SER A 76 -18.45 3.06 -11.12
N THR A 77 -17.41 3.03 -11.97
CA THR A 77 -17.46 3.23 -13.45
C THR A 77 -16.13 3.74 -14.06
N THR A 78 -15.77 3.14 -15.19
CA THR A 78 -14.78 3.57 -16.18
C THR A 78 -15.06 4.98 -16.73
N THR A 79 -14.06 5.86 -16.81
CA THR A 79 -13.76 6.68 -18.01
C THR A 79 -12.40 7.40 -17.88
N ASN A 80 -11.66 7.38 -18.99
CA ASN A 80 -10.52 8.24 -19.27
C ASN A 80 -10.99 9.70 -19.32
N ASP A 81 -10.23 10.65 -18.74
CA ASP A 81 -10.02 11.96 -19.37
C ASP A 81 -8.92 12.82 -18.70
N THR A 82 -7.90 13.11 -19.51
CA THR A 82 -7.23 14.41 -19.69
C THR A 82 -6.92 15.28 -18.46
N ALA A 83 -5.73 15.11 -17.87
CA ALA A 83 -5.17 16.05 -16.89
C ALA A 83 -4.14 17.00 -17.53
N LYS A 84 -4.50 18.29 -17.50
CA LYS A 84 -3.79 19.47 -17.97
C LYS A 84 -2.50 19.70 -17.16
N SER A 85 -1.35 19.69 -17.84
CA SER A 85 -0.04 20.00 -17.24
C SER A 85 0.06 21.49 -16.91
N SER A 86 -0.03 21.83 -15.62
CA SER A 86 0.27 23.17 -15.09
C SER A 86 1.75 23.30 -14.72
N SER A 87 2.44 24.19 -15.43
CA SER A 87 3.59 25.00 -14.96
C SER A 87 4.85 24.29 -14.47
N GLY A 88 5.91 24.31 -15.28
CA GLY A 88 7.27 24.46 -14.73
C GLY A 88 8.46 23.91 -15.50
N TYR A 89 8.88 24.56 -16.60
CA TYR A 89 10.30 24.82 -16.86
C TYR A 89 10.43 25.96 -17.87
N LYS A 90 11.15 27.05 -17.53
CA LYS A 90 11.41 28.18 -18.43
C LYS A 90 12.92 28.29 -18.67
N PRO A 91 13.44 27.93 -19.85
CA PRO A 91 14.87 28.05 -20.14
C PRO A 91 15.25 29.53 -20.32
N LEU A 92 16.20 30.01 -19.50
CA LEU A 92 16.71 31.38 -19.57
C LEU A 92 17.87 31.46 -20.57
N PHE A 93 17.57 31.63 -21.86
CA PHE A 93 18.59 31.99 -22.84
C PHE A 93 19.00 33.46 -22.60
N ARG A 94 20.22 33.67 -22.10
CA ARG A 94 20.81 35.02 -22.01
C ARG A 94 21.13 35.50 -23.44
N LYS A 95 20.38 36.48 -23.95
CA LYS A 95 20.77 37.23 -25.15
C LYS A 95 22.09 37.95 -24.84
N LYS A 96 23.14 37.64 -25.59
CA LYS A 96 24.33 38.50 -25.63
C LYS A 96 23.88 39.80 -26.29
N ILE A 97 24.08 40.90 -25.57
CA ILE A 97 23.87 42.26 -26.06
C ILE A 97 25.17 42.63 -26.78
N ASP A 98 25.09 42.98 -28.05
CA ASP A 98 26.19 43.59 -28.79
C ASP A 98 26.26 45.08 -28.42
N PRO A 99 27.34 45.57 -27.79
CA PRO A 99 27.56 47.00 -27.72
C PRO A 99 28.16 47.50 -29.05
N SER A 100 27.36 48.29 -29.77
CA SER A 100 27.79 49.18 -30.84
C SER A 100 28.81 50.19 -30.31
N THR A 101 30.04 50.15 -30.81
CA THR A 101 30.96 51.29 -31.04
C THR A 101 32.01 50.88 -32.05
#